data_AF-A0A5E7CJU8-F1
#
_entry.id   AF-A0A5E7CJU8-F1
#
_cell.length_a   1.000
_cell.length_b   1.000
_cell.length_c   1.000
_cell.angle_alpha   90.00
_cell.angle_beta   90.00
_cell.angle_gamma   90.00
#
_symmetry.space_group_name_H-M   'P 1'
#
loop_
_entity.id
_entity.type
_entity.pdbx_description
1 polymer ?
#
loop_
_entity_poly.entity_id
_entity_poly.type
_entity_poly.pdbx_seq_one_letter_code
_entity_poly.pdbx_strand_id
1 'polypeptide(L)'
;MNRYMPITGIDNDFHSLLIDTQAPLDVLHDTATYRILAVTQLLENLALREEIHSDTVVLHDFARVLAIPLRDGCDLMDVIGRRLQAQASS
;
A
#
# COMPACT_ATOMS: atom_id res chain seq x y z
N MET A 1 -10.49 17.38 5.03
CA MET A 1 -9.71 16.52 4.13
C MET A 1 -10.29 16.62 2.72
N ASN A 2 -9.46 16.78 1.70
CA ASN A 2 -9.91 16.72 0.31
C ASN A 2 -10.43 15.32 -0.01
N ARG A 3 -11.54 15.21 -0.74
CA ARG A 3 -12.16 13.91 -1.03
C ARG A 3 -11.17 12.96 -1.72
N TYR A 4 -10.49 13.43 -2.76
CA TYR A 4 -9.49 12.64 -3.45
C TYR A 4 -8.09 13.07 -3.05
N MET A 5 -7.25 12.08 -2.75
CA MET A 5 -5.84 12.27 -2.42
C MET A 5 -4.99 11.39 -3.35
N PRO A 6 -3.90 11.90 -3.93
CA PRO A 6 -3.00 11.06 -4.70
C PRO A 6 -2.29 10.02 -3.82
N ILE A 7 -2.02 8.85 -4.40
CA ILE A 7 -1.09 7.89 -3.79
C ILE A 7 0.34 8.45 -3.82
N THR A 8 1.15 8.07 -2.84
CA THR A 8 2.55 8.47 -2.74
C THR A 8 3.44 7.62 -3.66
N GLY A 9 4.59 8.16 -4.05
CA GLY A 9 5.60 7.42 -4.84
C GLY A 9 5.46 7.49 -6.36
N ILE A 10 4.54 8.32 -6.88
CA ILE A 10 4.50 8.73 -8.29
C ILE A 10 4.79 10.23 -8.37
N ASP A 11 6.00 10.59 -8.77
CA ASP A 11 6.36 11.98 -9.08
C ASP A 11 5.76 12.36 -10.44
N ASN A 12 4.55 12.90 -10.42
CA ASN A 12 3.86 13.40 -11.60
C ASN A 12 3.01 14.62 -11.22
N ASP A 13 3.03 15.64 -12.07
CA ASP A 13 2.20 16.85 -11.93
C ASP A 13 0.70 16.54 -12.11
N PHE A 14 0.38 15.44 -12.78
CA PHE A 14 -0.99 14.97 -13.02
C PHE A 14 -1.22 13.59 -12.41
N HIS A 15 -1.91 13.55 -11.27
CA HIS A 15 -2.20 12.31 -10.56
C HIS A 15 -3.35 11.54 -11.23
N SER A 16 -3.06 10.33 -11.70
CA SER A 16 -4.05 9.42 -12.30
C SER A 16 -4.59 8.37 -11.32
N LEU A 17 -3.92 8.15 -10.19
CA LEU A 17 -4.30 7.21 -9.14
C LEU A 17 -4.58 7.98 -7.85
N LEU A 18 -5.80 7.82 -7.33
CA LEU A 18 -6.33 8.61 -6.22
C LEU A 18 -7.03 7.68 -5.21
N ILE A 19 -6.89 8.01 -3.94
CA ILE A 19 -7.65 7.45 -2.82
C ILE A 19 -8.88 8.33 -2.60
N ASP A 20 -10.09 7.74 -2.61
CA ASP A 20 -11.29 8.39 -2.08
C ASP A 20 -11.24 8.35 -0.55
N THR A 21 -10.74 9.42 0.06
CA THR A 21 -10.56 9.53 1.51
C THR A 21 -11.87 9.49 2.29
N GLN A 22 -13.01 9.69 1.63
CA GLN A 22 -14.34 9.68 2.21
C GLN A 22 -15.06 8.33 2.04
N ALA A 23 -14.45 7.34 1.39
CA ALA A 23 -14.98 5.98 1.33
C ALA A 23 -15.23 5.40 2.74
N PRO A 24 -16.13 4.43 2.93
CA PRO A 24 -16.35 3.80 4.24
C PRO A 24 -15.04 3.30 4.89
N LEU A 25 -14.92 3.41 6.22
CA LEU A 25 -13.66 3.08 6.92
C LEU A 25 -13.30 1.60 6.79
N ASP A 26 -14.29 0.72 6.84
CA ASP A 26 -14.18 -0.71 6.59
C ASP A 26 -13.67 -0.99 5.17
N VAL A 27 -14.20 -0.30 4.15
CA VAL A 27 -13.73 -0.45 2.77
C VAL A 27 -12.27 0.00 2.61
N LEU A 28 -11.89 1.13 3.22
CA LEU A 28 -10.49 1.60 3.22
C LEU A 28 -9.58 0.60 3.92
N HIS A 29 -10.00 0.09 5.08
CA HIS A 29 -9.26 -0.87 5.88
C HIS A 29 -9.07 -2.21 5.15
N ASP A 30 -10.13 -2.76 4.58
CA ASP A 30 -10.07 -4.02 3.84
C ASP A 30 -9.17 -3.90 2.61
N THR A 31 -9.23 -2.76 1.92
CA THR A 31 -8.35 -2.47 0.78
C THR A 31 -6.88 -2.40 1.22
N ALA A 32 -6.58 -1.70 2.32
CA ALA A 32 -5.22 -1.62 2.86
C ALA A 32 -4.70 -3.01 3.29
N THR A 33 -5.54 -3.74 4.03
CA THR A 33 -5.23 -5.06 4.58
C THR A 33 -4.95 -6.05 3.46
N TYR A 34 -5.80 -6.12 2.43
CA TYR A 34 -5.61 -7.01 1.30
C TYR A 34 -4.25 -6.79 0.61
N ARG A 35 -3.88 -5.53 0.38
CA ARG A 35 -2.61 -5.19 -0.27
C ARG A 35 -1.40 -5.58 0.57
N ILE A 36 -1.42 -5.24 1.85
CA ILE A 36 -0.31 -5.53 2.76
C ILE A 36 -0.16 -7.05 2.92
N LEU A 37 -1.26 -7.78 3.13
CA LEU A 37 -1.23 -9.23 3.29
C LEU A 37 -0.76 -9.94 2.03
N ALA A 38 -1.16 -9.49 0.84
CA ALA A 38 -0.67 -10.07 -0.41
C ALA A 38 0.86 -9.94 -0.54
N VAL A 39 1.42 -8.79 -0.16
CA VAL A 39 2.88 -8.58 -0.12
C VAL A 39 3.54 -9.48 0.91
N THR A 40 2.98 -9.53 2.13
CA THR A 40 3.50 -10.38 3.22
C THR A 40 3.54 -11.85 2.81
N GLN A 41 2.44 -12.37 2.27
CA GLN A 41 2.35 -13.76 1.83
C GLN A 41 3.39 -14.07 0.74
N LEU A 42 3.63 -13.16 -0.20
CA LEU A 42 4.64 -13.38 -1.22
C LEU A 42 6.05 -13.37 -0.61
N LEU A 43 6.36 -12.42 0.28
CA LEU A 43 7.64 -12.34 0.96
C LEU A 43 7.92 -13.57 1.83
N GLU A 44 6.92 -14.07 2.56
CA GLU A 44 7.02 -15.31 3.33
C GLU A 44 7.31 -16.51 2.42
N ASN A 45 6.57 -16.63 1.32
CA ASN A 45 6.80 -17.69 0.33
C ASN A 45 8.20 -17.62 -0.32
N LEU A 46 8.76 -16.41 -0.49
CA LEU A 46 10.13 -16.25 -0.97
C LEU A 46 11.14 -16.63 0.13
N ALA A 47 10.95 -16.17 1.35
CA ALA A 47 11.86 -16.43 2.46
C ALA A 47 11.95 -17.93 2.82
N LEU A 48 10.87 -18.70 2.63
CA LEU A 48 10.82 -20.13 2.91
C LEU A 48 11.41 -21.03 1.80
N ARG A 49 11.78 -20.47 0.65
CA ARG A 49 12.38 -21.24 -0.45
C ARG A 49 13.89 -21.35 -0.23
N GLU A 50 14.36 -22.55 0.13
CA GLU A 50 15.79 -22.86 0.38
C GLU A 50 16.66 -22.67 -0.87
N GLU A 51 16.08 -22.75 -2.08
CA GLU A 51 16.78 -22.57 -3.36
C GLU A 51 16.17 -21.44 -4.19
N ILE A 52 16.29 -20.19 -3.73
CA ILE A 52 16.17 -19.06 -4.65
C ILE A 52 17.51 -18.92 -5.38
N HIS A 53 17.73 -19.73 -6.42
CA HIS A 53 18.76 -19.49 -7.44
C HIS A 53 18.31 -18.34 -8.35
N SER A 54 18.06 -17.17 -7.76
CA SER A 54 17.60 -16.00 -8.51
C SER A 54 18.78 -15.07 -8.73
N ASP A 55 18.99 -14.69 -9.99
CA ASP A 55 19.83 -13.55 -10.33
C ASP A 55 19.40 -12.34 -9.49
N THR A 56 20.37 -11.60 -8.97
CA THR A 56 20.15 -10.41 -8.12
C THR A 56 19.27 -9.35 -8.81
N VAL A 57 19.28 -9.33 -10.14
CA VAL A 57 18.40 -8.49 -10.98
C VAL A 57 16.92 -8.83 -10.77
N VAL A 58 16.58 -10.12 -10.71
CA VAL A 58 15.19 -10.57 -10.53
C VAL A 58 14.68 -10.23 -9.12
N LEU A 59 15.52 -10.36 -8.09
CA LEU A 59 15.17 -9.95 -6.72
C LEU A 59 14.92 -8.45 -6.61
N HIS A 60 15.73 -7.63 -7.29
CA HIS A 60 15.52 -6.18 -7.33
C HIS A 60 14.20 -5.82 -8.02
N ASP A 61 13.86 -6.46 -9.13
CA ASP A 61 12.59 -6.23 -9.82
C ASP A 61 11.39 -6.66 -8.97
N PHE A 62 11.49 -7.80 -8.26
CA PHE A 62 10.48 -8.20 -7.27
C PHE A 62 10.31 -7.16 -6.17
N ALA A 63 11.40 -6.67 -5.58
CA ALA A 63 11.34 -5.64 -4.56
C ALA A 63 10.66 -4.37 -5.07
N ARG A 64 10.95 -3.95 -6.31
CA ARG A 64 10.32 -2.79 -6.95
C ARG A 64 8.81 -2.99 -7.15
N VAL A 65 8.40 -4.18 -7.61
CA VAL A 65 6.98 -4.51 -7.80
C VAL A 65 6.25 -4.58 -6.45
N LEU A 66 6.85 -5.18 -5.43
CA LEU A 66 6.27 -5.32 -4.09
C LEU A 66 6.13 -3.99 -3.36
N ALA A 67 7.04 -3.04 -3.61
CA ALA A 67 6.98 -1.72 -3.01
C ALA A 67 5.71 -0.95 -3.38
N ILE A 68 5.13 -1.19 -4.55
CA ILE A 68 3.91 -0.50 -5.02
C ILE A 68 2.70 -0.82 -4.12
N PRO A 69 2.20 -2.08 -4.04
CA PRO A 69 1.05 -2.40 -3.19
C PRO A 69 1.34 -2.17 -1.70
N LEU A 70 2.59 -2.27 -1.25
CA LEU A 70 2.94 -1.94 0.13
C LEU A 70 2.75 -0.45 0.42
N ARG A 71 3.23 0.44 -0.47
CA ARG A 71 3.03 1.90 -0.35
C ARG A 71 1.56 2.26 -0.45
N ASP A 72 0.85 1.71 -1.43
CA ASP A 72 -0.61 1.91 -1.57
C ASP A 72 -1.35 1.54 -0.28
N GLY A 73 -0.98 0.41 0.34
CA GLY A 73 -1.52 -0.01 1.63
C GLY A 73 -1.20 0.96 2.76
N CYS A 74 0.03 1.46 2.83
CA CYS A 74 0.43 2.47 3.82
C CYS A 74 -0.32 3.80 3.64
N ASP A 75 -0.53 4.26 2.41
CA ASP A 75 -1.29 5.50 2.13
C ASP A 75 -2.74 5.38 2.62
N LEU A 76 -3.37 4.22 2.41
CA LEU A 76 -4.70 3.94 2.92
C LEU A 76 -4.74 3.94 4.45
N MET A 77 -3.74 3.32 5.10
CA MET A 77 -3.62 3.32 6.56
C MET A 77 -3.42 4.73 7.12
N ASP A 78 -2.67 5.60 6.43
CA ASP A 78 -2.51 7.00 6.82
C ASP A 78 -3.85 7.77 6.73
N VAL A 79 -4.62 7.56 5.66
CA VAL A 79 -5.97 8.14 5.53
C VAL A 79 -6.88 7.69 6.68
N ILE A 80 -6.86 6.40 7.02
CA ILE A 80 -7.62 5.84 8.16
C ILE A 80 -7.16 6.52 9.46
N GLY A 81 -5.86 6.58 9.71
CA GLY A 81 -5.28 7.20 10.91
C GLY A 81 -5.72 8.65 11.09
N ARG A 82 -5.62 9.47 10.04
CA ARG A 82 -6.06 10.88 10.07
C ARG A 82 -7.55 11.02 10.36
N ARG A 83 -8.39 10.13 9.84
CA ARG A 83 -9.84 10.15 10.11
C ARG A 83 -10.17 9.77 11.54
N LEU A 84 -9.55 8.72 12.07
CA LEU A 84 -9.72 8.31 13.46
C LEU A 84 -9.28 9.42 14.41
N GLN A 85 -8.16 10.10 14.11
CA GLN A 85 -7.69 11.24 14.91
C GLN A 85 -8.66 12.42 14.88
N ALA A 86 -9.23 12.73 13.72
CA ALA A 86 -10.24 13.79 13.60
C ALA A 86 -11.52 13.47 14.40
N GLN A 87 -11.95 12.20 14.40
CA GLN A 87 -13.09 11.74 15.20
C GLN A 87 -12.81 11.82 16.70
N ALA A 88 -11.60 11.46 17.14
CA ALA A 88 -11.21 11.49 18.55
C ALA A 88 -11.01 12.93 19.09
N SER A 89 -10.81 13.91 18.20
CA SER A 89 -10.61 15.32 18.55
C SER A 89 -11.90 16.15 18.48
N SER A 90 -13.04 15.52 18.19
CA SER A 90 -14.37 16.13 18.07
C SER A 90 -15.23 15.82 19.29
#